data_AF-A0A1F8J154-F1
#
_entry.id   AF-A0A1F8J154-F1
#
_cell.length_a   1.000
_cell.length_b   1.000
_cell.length_c   1.000
_cell.angle_alpha   90.00
_cell.angle_beta   90.00
_cell.angle_gamma   90.00
#
_symmetry.space_group_name_H-M   'P 1'
#
loop_
_entity.id
_entity.type
_entity.pdbx_description
1 polymer ?
#
loop_
_entity_poly.entity_id
_entity_poly.type
_entity_poly.pdbx_seq_one_letter_code
_entity_poly.pdbx_strand_id
1 'polypeptide(L)'
;MKIKTKAKCPKCEKMYAAAQAGAHLLACTLKSDIPSPSITEGYLIRISWSEQPGMYWIFATIPKNASLGLLDVFLRSIWLECCGHLSEFTIGSRRYMSHSESGNPSQSMKNQIGQLLSPGSTCQYVYDMGSSTDLEIQVVAKIDACQQKKVMILMQNEPPALSCESCKKAASVICSQCGDTTCSPCSKKHACVVDEGDDYMLMALVNSPRAGVCGYEGP
;
A
#
# COMPACT_ATOMS: atom_id res chain seq x y z
N MET A 1 -19.65 4.86 2.74
CA MET A 1 -19.12 6.23 2.51
C MET A 1 -17.71 6.10 1.91
N LYS A 2 -17.32 6.87 0.90
CA LYS A 2 -15.96 6.81 0.32
C LYS A 2 -15.03 7.74 1.09
N ILE A 3 -14.09 7.19 1.85
CA ILE A 3 -13.10 7.99 2.60
C ILE A 3 -12.05 8.53 1.63
N LYS A 4 -11.68 9.81 1.80
CA LYS A 4 -10.62 10.45 1.02
C LYS A 4 -9.59 11.08 1.95
N THR A 5 -8.38 10.57 1.92
CA THR A 5 -7.25 11.09 2.69
C THR A 5 -6.39 12.03 1.84
N LYS A 6 -5.52 12.78 2.52
CA LYS A 6 -4.53 13.68 1.92
C LYS A 6 -3.15 13.33 2.44
N ALA A 7 -2.12 13.73 1.74
CA ALA A 7 -0.73 13.63 2.19
C ALA A 7 -0.03 14.97 2.13
N LYS A 8 0.93 15.17 3.02
CA LYS A 8 1.84 16.31 2.97
C LYS A 8 2.96 16.04 1.97
N CYS A 9 3.27 17.02 1.11
CA CYS A 9 4.46 16.95 0.27
C CYS A 9 5.72 17.16 1.11
N PRO A 10 6.73 16.27 1.05
CA PRO A 10 7.95 16.42 1.86
C PRO A 10 8.82 17.61 1.44
N LYS A 11 8.64 18.16 0.23
CA LYS A 11 9.43 19.29 -0.29
C LYS A 11 8.79 20.65 -0.04
N CYS A 12 7.49 20.79 -0.34
CA CYS A 12 6.79 22.09 -0.23
C CYS A 12 5.78 22.16 0.92
N GLU A 13 5.64 21.09 1.69
CA GLU A 13 4.82 20.98 2.90
C GLU A 13 3.30 21.21 2.73
N LYS A 14 2.83 21.39 1.49
CA LYS A 14 1.40 21.51 1.18
C LYS A 14 0.70 20.14 1.16
N MET A 15 -0.59 20.13 1.49
CA MET A 15 -1.44 18.94 1.50
C MET A 15 -2.08 18.68 0.13
N TYR A 16 -2.04 17.43 -0.33
CA TYR A 16 -2.62 17.01 -1.61
C TYR A 16 -3.50 15.77 -1.45
N ALA A 17 -4.61 15.74 -2.19
CA ALA A 17 -5.38 14.51 -2.39
C ALA A 17 -4.68 13.61 -3.43
N ALA A 18 -4.97 12.31 -3.41
CA ALA A 18 -4.37 11.34 -4.34
C ALA A 18 -4.46 11.76 -5.82
N ALA A 19 -5.61 12.33 -6.23
CA ALA A 19 -5.85 12.76 -7.61
C ALA A 19 -4.91 13.88 -8.08
N GLN A 20 -4.39 14.70 -7.15
CA GLN A 20 -3.50 15.82 -7.46
C GLN A 20 -2.02 15.48 -7.18
N ALA A 21 -1.77 14.53 -6.28
CA ALA A 21 -0.44 14.19 -5.79
C ALA A 21 0.52 13.77 -6.91
N GLY A 22 0.09 12.94 -7.86
CA GLY A 22 0.95 12.48 -8.96
C GLY A 22 1.48 13.62 -9.84
N ALA A 23 0.59 14.47 -10.34
CA ALA A 23 0.96 15.65 -11.13
C ALA A 23 1.83 16.63 -10.33
N HIS A 24 1.51 16.83 -9.05
CA HIS A 24 2.30 17.65 -8.16
C HIS A 24 3.73 17.12 -7.96
N LEU A 25 3.89 15.82 -7.69
CA LEU A 25 5.20 15.19 -7.47
C LEU A 25 6.09 15.31 -8.70
N LEU A 26 5.54 15.16 -9.90
CA LEU A 26 6.27 15.36 -11.15
C LEU A 26 6.81 16.79 -11.28
N ALA A 27 6.00 17.79 -10.93
CA ALA A 27 6.38 19.19 -11.05
C ALA A 27 7.26 19.71 -9.89
N CYS A 28 7.06 19.20 -8.68
CA CYS A 28 7.69 19.73 -7.46
C CYS A 28 8.94 18.92 -7.06
N THR A 29 8.83 17.59 -7.05
CA THR A 29 9.84 16.70 -6.45
C THR A 29 10.76 16.11 -7.51
N LEU A 30 10.21 15.70 -8.65
CA LEU A 30 10.92 14.94 -9.68
C LEU A 30 11.44 15.82 -10.84
N LYS A 31 11.23 17.14 -10.79
CA LYS A 31 12.00 18.07 -11.61
C LYS A 31 13.42 18.15 -11.07
N SER A 32 14.36 17.52 -11.77
CA SER A 32 15.79 17.71 -11.55
C SER A 32 16.46 17.94 -12.91
N ASP A 33 17.13 19.08 -13.06
CA ASP A 33 17.87 19.44 -14.28
C ASP A 33 19.32 18.89 -14.30
N ILE A 34 19.68 18.11 -13.27
CA ILE A 34 21.06 17.63 -13.06
C ILE A 34 21.06 16.09 -13.09
N PRO A 35 21.66 15.47 -14.12
CA PRO A 35 21.89 14.03 -14.16
C PRO A 35 22.86 13.62 -13.04
N SER A 36 22.41 12.74 -12.13
CA SER A 36 23.31 12.03 -11.24
C SER A 36 23.62 10.64 -11.84
N PRO A 37 24.88 10.17 -11.80
CA PRO A 37 25.27 8.87 -12.33
C PRO A 37 24.60 7.66 -11.63
N SER A 38 23.96 7.87 -10.47
CA SER A 38 23.20 6.85 -9.75
C SER A 38 21.70 6.78 -10.10
N ILE A 39 21.22 7.69 -10.95
CA ILE A 39 19.82 7.78 -11.36
C ILE A 39 19.57 6.91 -12.59
N THR A 40 18.53 6.09 -12.53
CA THR A 40 18.08 5.26 -13.65
C THR A 40 16.65 5.60 -14.05
N GLU A 41 16.32 5.25 -15.28
CA GLU A 41 14.98 5.31 -15.82
C GLU A 41 14.04 4.37 -15.02
N GLY A 42 12.85 4.85 -14.72
CA GLY A 42 11.83 4.07 -14.05
C GLY A 42 10.49 4.76 -14.09
N TYR A 43 9.70 4.51 -13.05
CA TYR A 43 8.31 4.93 -13.00
C TYR A 43 7.99 5.62 -11.68
N LEU A 44 7.14 6.64 -11.78
CA LEU A 44 6.29 7.05 -10.67
C LEU A 44 5.08 6.12 -10.65
N ILE A 45 4.89 5.39 -9.57
CA ILE A 45 3.73 4.53 -9.35
C ILE A 45 2.85 5.07 -8.23
N ARG A 46 1.55 4.83 -8.36
CA ARG A 46 0.58 4.97 -7.28
C ARG A 46 0.13 3.57 -6.86
N ILE A 47 0.22 3.28 -5.57
CA ILE A 47 -0.27 2.07 -4.95
C ILE A 47 -1.46 2.48 -4.10
N SER A 48 -2.57 1.77 -4.18
CA SER A 48 -3.77 2.07 -3.38
C SER A 48 -4.57 0.84 -3.04
N TRP A 49 -5.31 0.89 -1.93
CA TRP A 49 -6.25 -0.17 -1.58
C TRP A 49 -7.37 -0.26 -2.62
N SER A 50 -7.62 -1.47 -3.16
CA SER A 50 -8.56 -1.65 -4.27
C SER A 50 -10.00 -1.30 -3.92
N GLU A 51 -10.44 -1.59 -2.69
CA GLU A 51 -11.82 -1.31 -2.27
C GLU A 51 -12.07 0.20 -2.03
N GLN A 52 -11.11 0.90 -1.43
CA GLN A 52 -11.17 2.35 -1.22
C GLN A 52 -9.86 3.04 -1.61
N PRO A 53 -9.63 3.29 -2.91
CA PRO A 53 -8.35 3.82 -3.39
C PRO A 53 -8.08 5.27 -2.97
N GLY A 54 -9.08 5.96 -2.43
CA GLY A 54 -8.95 7.28 -1.83
C GLY A 54 -8.57 7.27 -0.34
N MET A 55 -8.69 6.13 0.34
CA MET A 55 -8.47 6.00 1.78
C MET A 55 -7.00 5.70 2.09
N TYR A 56 -6.45 4.65 1.49
CA TYR A 56 -5.04 4.27 1.62
C TYR A 56 -4.36 4.34 0.25
N TRP A 57 -3.32 5.17 0.14
CA TRP A 57 -2.53 5.33 -1.08
C TRP A 57 -1.09 5.80 -0.81
N ILE A 58 -0.17 5.31 -1.62
CA ILE A 58 1.26 5.66 -1.62
C ILE A 58 1.67 6.04 -3.05
N PHE A 59 2.46 7.09 -3.20
CA PHE A 59 3.24 7.36 -4.40
C PHE A 59 4.69 7.00 -4.14
N ALA A 60 5.28 6.21 -5.04
CA ALA A 60 6.65 5.77 -4.94
C ALA A 60 7.34 5.79 -6.31
N THR A 61 8.67 5.85 -6.32
CA THR A 61 9.48 5.61 -7.52
C THR A 61 10.00 4.18 -7.52
N ILE A 62 10.09 3.60 -8.71
CA ILE A 62 10.60 2.25 -8.91
C ILE A 62 11.39 2.18 -10.23
N PRO A 63 12.63 1.67 -10.25
CA PRO A 63 13.41 1.58 -11.47
C PRO A 63 12.81 0.54 -12.42
N LYS A 64 12.90 0.76 -13.73
CA LYS A 64 12.27 -0.14 -14.73
C LYS A 64 12.81 -1.57 -14.69
N ASN A 65 14.06 -1.72 -14.27
CA ASN A 65 14.76 -3.00 -14.16
C ASN A 65 14.51 -3.71 -12.81
N ALA A 66 13.73 -3.12 -11.90
CA ALA A 66 13.25 -3.81 -10.70
C ALA A 66 12.41 -5.02 -11.09
N SER A 67 12.52 -6.10 -10.33
CA SER A 67 11.63 -7.25 -10.46
C SER A 67 10.30 -6.99 -9.74
N LEU A 68 9.24 -7.72 -10.12
CA LEU A 68 8.01 -7.76 -9.34
C LEU A 68 8.25 -8.22 -7.90
N GLY A 69 9.25 -9.08 -7.66
CA GLY A 69 9.60 -9.53 -6.32
C GLY A 69 10.15 -8.41 -5.43
N LEU A 70 10.87 -7.44 -6.00
CA LEU A 70 11.28 -6.25 -5.24
C LEU A 70 10.06 -5.42 -4.83
N LEU A 71 9.08 -5.28 -5.72
CA LEU A 71 7.84 -4.58 -5.43
C LEU A 71 7.01 -5.34 -4.39
N ASP A 72 6.92 -6.67 -4.47
CA ASP A 72 6.27 -7.51 -3.47
C ASP A 72 6.86 -7.30 -2.07
N VAL A 73 8.19 -7.41 -1.93
CA VAL A 73 8.87 -7.18 -0.65
C VAL A 73 8.59 -5.78 -0.12
N PHE A 74 8.59 -4.77 -0.99
CA PHE A 74 8.26 -3.41 -0.60
C PHE A 74 6.81 -3.31 -0.08
N LEU A 75 5.83 -3.81 -0.82
CA LEU A 75 4.40 -3.79 -0.42
C LEU A 75 4.18 -4.49 0.91
N ARG A 76 4.81 -5.65 1.08
CA ARG A 76 4.79 -6.44 2.30
C ARG A 76 5.37 -5.68 3.48
N SER A 77 6.54 -5.06 3.30
CA SER A 77 7.21 -4.30 4.34
C SER A 77 6.44 -3.06 4.80
N ILE A 78 5.63 -2.44 3.93
CA ILE A 78 4.93 -1.18 4.27
C ILE A 78 3.49 -1.41 4.75
N TRP A 79 2.80 -2.42 4.24
CA TRP A 79 1.35 -2.58 4.48
C TRP A 79 0.85 -3.99 4.80
N LEU A 80 1.60 -5.06 4.56
CA LEU A 80 0.95 -6.37 4.44
C LEU A 80 1.54 -7.52 5.25
N GLU A 81 2.84 -7.52 5.52
CA GLU A 81 3.47 -8.72 6.07
C GLU A 81 3.01 -9.01 7.50
N CYS A 82 2.45 -10.20 7.71
CA CYS A 82 2.10 -10.70 9.04
C CYS A 82 2.69 -12.08 9.35
N CYS A 83 2.56 -13.06 8.44
CA CYS A 83 2.93 -14.46 8.72
C CYS A 83 3.47 -15.24 7.51
N GLY A 84 4.00 -14.57 6.48
CA GLY A 84 4.64 -15.22 5.33
C GLY A 84 3.67 -15.73 4.26
N HIS A 85 2.48 -15.15 4.15
CA HIS A 85 1.47 -15.59 3.18
C HIS A 85 1.91 -15.39 1.72
N LEU A 86 1.23 -16.10 0.82
CA LEU A 86 1.42 -15.97 -0.61
C LEU A 86 0.88 -14.63 -1.13
N SER A 87 1.44 -14.20 -2.24
CA SER A 87 1.03 -13.01 -2.96
C SER A 87 1.04 -13.23 -4.46
N GLU A 88 0.28 -12.41 -5.17
CA GLU A 88 0.10 -12.50 -6.62
C GLU A 88 -0.04 -11.11 -7.24
N PHE A 89 0.65 -10.86 -8.35
CA PHE A 89 0.29 -9.77 -9.28
C PHE A 89 -0.53 -10.31 -10.44
N THR A 90 -1.59 -9.59 -10.81
CA THR A 90 -2.30 -9.78 -12.07
C THR A 90 -2.04 -8.59 -13.01
N ILE A 91 -1.43 -8.87 -14.16
CA ILE A 91 -1.08 -7.90 -15.20
C ILE A 91 -1.68 -8.37 -16.52
N GLY A 92 -2.70 -7.67 -17.01
CA GLY A 92 -3.52 -8.15 -18.13
C GLY A 92 -4.15 -9.50 -17.77
N SER A 93 -3.95 -10.52 -18.62
CA SER A 93 -4.44 -11.88 -18.38
C SER A 93 -3.42 -12.81 -17.69
N ARG A 94 -2.27 -12.28 -17.23
CA ARG A 94 -1.18 -13.06 -16.65
C ARG A 94 -1.09 -12.86 -15.15
N ARG A 95 -0.80 -13.96 -14.44
CA ARG A 95 -0.60 -14.00 -12.99
C ARG A 95 0.86 -14.26 -12.67
N TYR A 96 1.37 -13.59 -11.64
CA TYR A 96 2.74 -13.69 -11.17
C TYR A 96 2.76 -13.93 -9.66
N MET A 97 3.06 -15.14 -9.23
CA MET A 97 2.95 -15.54 -7.82
C MET A 97 4.30 -15.50 -7.10
N SER A 98 4.28 -15.27 -5.78
CA SER A 98 5.48 -15.28 -4.93
C SER A 98 6.09 -16.67 -4.80
N HIS A 99 5.26 -17.71 -4.91
CA HIS A 99 5.66 -19.10 -5.05
C HIS A 99 4.94 -19.71 -6.25
N SER A 100 5.69 -20.20 -7.26
CA SER A 100 5.11 -20.90 -8.41
C SER A 100 5.29 -22.41 -8.25
N GLU A 101 4.21 -23.16 -8.03
CA GLU A 101 4.28 -24.64 -8.00
C GLU A 101 4.69 -25.24 -9.35
N SER A 102 4.36 -24.57 -10.46
CA SER A 102 4.62 -25.05 -11.82
C SER A 102 6.06 -24.87 -12.29
N GLY A 103 6.89 -24.14 -11.54
CA GLY A 103 8.25 -23.78 -11.94
C GLY A 103 8.34 -22.89 -13.20
N ASN A 104 7.22 -22.39 -13.73
CA ASN A 104 7.20 -21.60 -14.96
C ASN A 104 7.82 -20.21 -14.74
N PRO A 105 9.01 -19.91 -15.31
CA PRO A 105 9.68 -18.63 -15.08
C PRO A 105 8.88 -17.42 -15.58
N SER A 106 8.03 -17.61 -16.60
CA SER A 106 7.20 -16.56 -17.19
C SER A 106 6.06 -16.08 -16.29
N GLN A 107 5.74 -16.84 -15.23
CA GLN A 107 4.74 -16.53 -14.20
C GLN A 107 5.40 -16.28 -12.83
N SER A 108 6.72 -16.08 -12.80
CA SER A 108 7.45 -15.77 -11.58
C SER A 108 7.56 -14.27 -11.34
N MET A 109 7.67 -13.86 -10.08
CA MET A 109 7.98 -12.47 -9.72
C MET A 109 9.42 -12.02 -10.07
N LYS A 110 10.21 -12.85 -10.79
CA LYS A 110 11.55 -12.48 -11.28
C LYS A 110 11.49 -11.55 -12.50
N ASN A 111 10.35 -11.47 -13.19
CA ASN A 111 10.16 -10.60 -14.35
C ASN A 111 10.31 -9.12 -13.96
N GLN A 112 10.89 -8.34 -14.87
CA GLN A 112 11.16 -6.92 -14.63
C GLN A 112 9.94 -6.06 -14.93
N ILE A 113 9.72 -5.01 -14.14
CA ILE A 113 8.56 -4.13 -14.25
C ILE A 113 8.46 -3.47 -15.62
N GLY A 114 9.57 -2.96 -16.16
CA GLY A 114 9.59 -2.29 -17.47
C GLY A 114 9.34 -3.20 -18.67
N GLN A 115 9.33 -4.53 -18.47
CA GLN A 115 8.92 -5.49 -19.50
C GLN A 115 7.40 -5.71 -19.51
N LEU A 116 6.72 -5.37 -18.41
CA LEU A 116 5.33 -5.73 -18.16
C LEU A 116 4.39 -4.52 -18.09
N LEU A 117 4.90 -3.38 -17.61
CA LEU A 117 4.12 -2.19 -17.35
C LEU A 117 4.69 -0.97 -18.09
N SER A 118 3.79 -0.07 -18.47
CA SER A 118 4.11 1.20 -19.12
C SER A 118 3.22 2.32 -18.55
N PRO A 119 3.55 3.62 -18.75
CA PRO A 119 2.70 4.71 -18.26
C PRO A 119 1.23 4.55 -18.69
N GLY A 120 0.31 4.74 -17.74
CA GLY A 120 -1.12 4.50 -17.91
C GLY A 120 -1.58 3.07 -17.62
N SER A 121 -0.66 2.10 -17.52
CA SER A 121 -1.00 0.72 -17.16
C SER A 121 -1.37 0.60 -15.68
N THR A 122 -2.26 -0.34 -15.38
CA THR A 122 -2.58 -0.76 -14.01
C THR A 122 -2.27 -2.25 -13.83
N CYS A 123 -1.96 -2.64 -12.60
CA CYS A 123 -1.93 -4.03 -12.19
C CYS A 123 -2.58 -4.21 -10.83
N GLN A 124 -3.17 -5.38 -10.63
CA GLN A 124 -3.73 -5.78 -9.34
C GLN A 124 -2.69 -6.59 -8.57
N TYR A 125 -2.73 -6.47 -7.26
CA TYR A 125 -1.90 -7.23 -6.35
C TYR A 125 -2.77 -7.76 -5.21
N VAL A 126 -2.59 -9.03 -4.86
CA VAL A 126 -3.31 -9.68 -3.77
C VAL A 126 -2.28 -10.28 -2.82
N TYR A 127 -2.41 -10.03 -1.53
CA TYR A 127 -1.68 -10.73 -0.47
C TYR A 127 -2.66 -11.51 0.39
N ASP A 128 -2.28 -12.76 0.71
CA ASP A 128 -3.05 -13.72 1.50
C ASP A 128 -4.43 -14.07 0.89
N MET A 129 -4.50 -15.13 0.09
CA MET A 129 -5.76 -15.54 -0.55
C MET A 129 -6.84 -16.05 0.43
N GLY A 130 -6.51 -16.27 1.70
CA GLY A 130 -7.46 -16.67 2.74
C GLY A 130 -8.14 -15.49 3.42
N SER A 131 -7.38 -14.43 3.72
CA SER A 131 -7.89 -13.14 4.21
C SER A 131 -7.28 -11.98 3.45
N SER A 132 -7.79 -11.77 2.24
CA SER A 132 -7.07 -10.98 1.24
C SER A 132 -6.99 -9.50 1.54
N THR A 133 -5.86 -8.92 1.17
CA THR A 133 -5.70 -7.48 1.04
C THR A 133 -5.33 -7.17 -0.39
N ASP A 134 -6.28 -6.54 -1.09
CA ASP A 134 -6.20 -6.28 -2.52
C ASP A 134 -5.73 -4.85 -2.77
N LEU A 135 -4.68 -4.70 -3.57
CA LEU A 135 -4.09 -3.42 -3.96
C LEU A 135 -4.15 -3.21 -5.47
N GLU A 136 -4.38 -1.98 -5.88
CA GLU A 136 -4.22 -1.52 -7.25
C GLU A 136 -2.93 -0.70 -7.36
N ILE A 137 -2.15 -0.98 -8.40
CA ILE A 137 -0.90 -0.28 -8.70
C ILE A 137 -1.02 0.32 -10.09
N GLN A 138 -0.90 1.64 -10.18
CA GLN A 138 -0.96 2.40 -11.42
C GLN A 138 0.40 3.00 -11.74
N VAL A 139 0.85 2.82 -12.99
CA VAL A 139 2.01 3.54 -13.51
C VAL A 139 1.58 4.93 -13.96
N VAL A 140 1.96 5.95 -13.21
CA VAL A 140 1.54 7.34 -13.42
C VAL A 140 2.33 7.98 -14.55
N ALA A 141 3.66 7.85 -14.51
CA ALA A 141 4.56 8.45 -15.49
C ALA A 141 5.89 7.73 -15.52
N LYS A 142 6.56 7.84 -16.67
CA LYS A 142 7.98 7.53 -16.82
C LYS A 142 8.81 8.67 -16.23
N ILE A 143 9.88 8.33 -15.52
CA ILE A 143 10.75 9.30 -14.84
C ILE A 143 12.22 8.86 -14.94
N ASP A 144 13.12 9.84 -14.93
CA ASP A 144 14.58 9.63 -14.84
C ASP A 144 15.06 10.12 -13.47
N ALA A 145 14.58 9.46 -12.42
CA ALA A 145 14.79 9.87 -11.03
C ALA A 145 14.76 8.67 -10.05
N CYS A 146 15.00 7.45 -10.53
CA CYS A 146 14.97 6.25 -9.67
C CYS A 146 16.35 5.90 -9.14
N GLN A 147 16.42 5.50 -7.86
CA GLN A 147 17.58 4.81 -7.32
C GLN A 147 17.57 3.35 -7.80
N GLN A 148 18.74 2.81 -8.13
CA GLN A 148 18.83 1.42 -8.57
C GLN A 148 18.38 0.45 -7.46
N LYS A 149 17.67 -0.61 -7.85
CA LYS A 149 17.25 -1.73 -6.99
C LYS A 149 16.48 -1.32 -5.72
N LYS A 150 15.82 -0.16 -5.71
CA LYS A 150 15.08 0.32 -4.55
C LYS A 150 13.77 0.97 -4.96
N VAL A 151 12.72 0.67 -4.19
CA VAL A 151 11.44 1.40 -4.23
C VAL A 151 11.51 2.53 -3.21
N MET A 152 11.23 3.76 -3.63
CA MET A 152 11.33 4.95 -2.77
C MET A 152 9.98 5.62 -2.64
N ILE A 153 9.45 5.70 -1.42
CA ILE A 153 8.24 6.46 -1.14
C ILE A 153 8.53 7.94 -1.35
N LEU A 154 7.68 8.61 -2.14
CA LEU A 154 7.68 10.07 -2.28
C LEU A 154 6.60 10.72 -1.43
N MET A 155 5.48 10.03 -1.25
CA MET A 155 4.32 10.56 -0.55
C MET A 155 3.39 9.42 -0.13
N GLN A 156 2.93 9.42 1.12
CA GLN A 156 1.95 8.49 1.65
C GLN A 156 0.84 9.30 2.34
N ASN A 157 -0.40 8.86 2.21
CA ASN A 157 -1.53 9.52 2.87
C ASN A 157 -1.39 9.55 4.39
N GLU A 158 -1.94 10.59 5.00
CA GLU A 158 -2.20 10.62 6.45
C GLU A 158 -3.20 9.51 6.81
N PRO A 159 -3.10 8.92 8.02
CA PRO A 159 -4.07 7.94 8.49
C PRO A 159 -5.51 8.48 8.36
N PRO A 160 -6.46 7.64 7.91
CA PRO A 160 -7.85 8.07 7.82
C PRO A 160 -8.39 8.42 9.21
N ALA A 161 -9.14 9.53 9.30
CA ALA A 161 -9.78 9.96 10.54
C ALA A 161 -11.03 9.08 10.82
N LEU A 162 -10.79 7.89 11.36
CA LEU A 162 -11.83 6.95 11.76
C LEU A 162 -12.36 7.30 13.16
N SER A 163 -13.64 7.05 13.38
CA SER A 163 -14.33 7.42 14.61
C SER A 163 -14.74 6.16 15.38
N CYS A 164 -14.57 6.19 16.69
CA CYS A 164 -15.03 5.14 17.59
C CYS A 164 -16.52 4.92 17.42
N GLU A 165 -16.93 3.68 17.17
CA GLU A 165 -18.34 3.40 16.91
C GLU A 165 -19.26 3.72 18.11
N SER A 166 -18.76 3.59 19.34
CA SER A 166 -19.52 3.83 20.56
C SER A 166 -19.66 5.32 20.94
N CYS A 167 -18.58 6.11 20.84
CA CYS A 167 -18.57 7.49 21.35
C CYS A 167 -18.27 8.57 20.31
N LYS A 168 -18.00 8.17 19.07
CA LYS A 168 -17.70 9.03 17.91
C LYS A 168 -16.45 9.94 18.05
N LYS A 169 -15.64 9.76 19.10
CA LYS A 169 -14.28 10.33 19.19
C LYS A 169 -13.32 9.59 18.25
N ALA A 170 -12.10 10.10 18.04
CA ALA A 170 -11.09 9.45 17.21
C ALA A 170 -10.84 7.99 17.66
N ALA A 171 -10.85 7.07 16.70
CA ALA A 171 -10.51 5.67 16.91
C ALA A 171 -8.99 5.47 16.89
N SER A 172 -8.54 4.50 17.67
CA SER A 172 -7.13 4.07 17.79
C SER A 172 -6.97 2.56 17.83
N VAL A 173 -8.08 1.82 17.90
CA VAL A 173 -8.15 0.37 18.03
C VAL A 173 -9.12 -0.15 16.96
N ILE A 174 -8.83 -1.30 16.39
CA ILE A 174 -9.72 -2.07 15.52
C ILE A 174 -9.94 -3.46 16.12
N CYS A 175 -11.17 -3.95 16.10
CA CYS A 175 -11.48 -5.33 16.47
C CYS A 175 -11.32 -6.23 15.25
N SER A 176 -10.42 -7.21 15.30
CA SER A 176 -10.18 -8.14 14.18
C SER A 176 -11.33 -9.12 13.94
N GLN A 177 -12.23 -9.28 14.92
CA GLN A 177 -13.35 -10.21 14.84
C GLN A 177 -14.57 -9.60 14.11
N CYS A 178 -14.88 -8.33 14.38
CA CYS A 178 -16.06 -7.66 13.79
C CYS A 178 -15.73 -6.50 12.83
N GLY A 179 -14.48 -6.01 12.82
CA GLY A 179 -14.03 -4.89 11.99
C GLY A 179 -14.33 -3.50 12.56
N ASP A 180 -15.01 -3.39 13.70
CA ASP A 180 -15.33 -2.09 14.30
C ASP A 180 -14.07 -1.35 14.75
N THR A 181 -14.08 -0.02 14.56
CA THR A 181 -13.05 0.86 15.11
C THR A 181 -13.52 1.49 16.42
N THR A 182 -12.64 1.52 17.41
CA THR A 182 -12.92 2.01 18.75
C THR A 182 -11.80 2.91 19.26
N CYS A 183 -12.10 3.79 20.20
CA CYS A 183 -11.07 4.47 20.97
C CYS A 183 -10.66 3.58 22.16
N SER A 184 -9.43 3.73 22.64
CA SER A 184 -8.89 2.90 23.73
C SER A 184 -9.78 2.83 25.00
N PRO A 185 -10.49 3.89 25.43
CA PRO A 185 -11.42 3.77 26.57
C PRO A 185 -12.67 2.93 26.29
N CYS A 186 -13.20 2.97 25.06
CA CYS A 186 -14.40 2.22 24.68
C CYS A 186 -14.09 0.77 24.34
N SER A 187 -12.88 0.47 23.90
CA SER A 187 -12.49 -0.87 23.44
C SER A 187 -12.65 -1.95 24.52
N LYS A 188 -12.38 -1.62 25.79
CA LYS A 188 -12.55 -2.54 26.94
C LYS A 188 -13.99 -2.98 27.20
N LYS A 189 -14.96 -2.26 26.65
CA LYS A 189 -16.40 -2.55 26.77
C LYS A 189 -17.01 -2.91 25.42
N HIS A 190 -16.18 -3.15 24.42
CA HIS A 190 -16.63 -3.58 23.10
C HIS A 190 -17.27 -4.97 23.21
N ALA A 191 -18.31 -5.22 22.41
CA ALA A 191 -19.12 -6.44 22.54
C ALA A 191 -18.27 -7.72 22.45
N CYS A 192 -17.37 -7.83 21.47
CA CYS A 192 -16.50 -9.01 21.34
C CYS A 192 -15.60 -9.22 22.57
N VAL A 193 -15.15 -8.16 23.24
CA VAL A 193 -14.34 -8.30 24.47
C VAL A 193 -15.19 -8.83 25.62
N VAL A 194 -16.44 -8.38 25.72
CA VAL A 194 -17.37 -8.85 26.75
C VAL A 194 -17.76 -10.31 26.50
N ASP A 195 -18.03 -10.67 25.25
CA ASP A 195 -18.48 -12.00 24.86
C ASP A 195 -17.38 -13.06 24.99
N GLU A 196 -16.15 -12.72 24.59
CA GLU A 196 -14.99 -13.63 24.70
C GLU A 196 -14.37 -13.63 26.11
N GLY A 197 -14.57 -12.54 26.89
CA GLY A 197 -13.94 -12.37 28.19
C GLY A 197 -12.44 -12.07 28.14
N ASP A 198 -11.92 -11.70 26.96
CA ASP A 198 -10.52 -11.41 26.66
C ASP A 198 -10.44 -10.28 25.63
N ASP A 199 -9.28 -9.65 25.44
CA ASP A 199 -9.05 -8.55 24.51
C ASP A 199 -8.05 -8.85 23.37
N TYR A 200 -7.65 -10.11 23.19
CA TYR A 200 -6.70 -10.55 22.15
C TYR A 200 -7.07 -10.12 20.71
N MET A 201 -8.36 -9.91 20.42
CA MET A 201 -8.86 -9.46 19.11
C MET A 201 -8.70 -7.95 18.89
N LEU A 202 -8.36 -7.18 19.92
CA LEU A 202 -8.14 -5.75 19.81
C LEU A 202 -6.74 -5.47 19.27
N MET A 203 -6.68 -4.78 18.15
CA MET A 203 -5.43 -4.43 17.47
C MET A 203 -5.28 -2.92 17.34
N ALA A 204 -4.04 -2.43 17.28
CA ALA A 204 -3.79 -1.03 16.98
C ALA A 204 -4.32 -0.68 15.59
N LEU A 205 -5.03 0.44 15.47
CA LEU A 205 -5.47 0.95 14.18
C LEU A 205 -4.30 1.67 13.48
N VAL A 206 -3.69 0.99 12.51
CA VAL A 206 -2.53 1.48 11.77
C VAL A 206 -2.90 2.03 10.38
N ASN A 207 -1.99 2.80 9.76
CA ASN A 207 -2.20 3.38 8.43
C ASN A 207 -1.97 2.35 7.30
N SER A 208 -2.75 1.28 7.31
CA SER A 208 -2.67 0.18 6.34
C SER A 208 -4.07 -0.37 6.01
N PRO A 209 -4.31 -0.79 4.76
CA PRO A 209 -5.51 -1.56 4.42
C PRO A 209 -5.59 -2.94 5.08
N ARG A 210 -4.50 -3.45 5.67
CA ARG A 210 -4.47 -4.73 6.40
C ARG A 210 -4.68 -4.58 7.91
N ALA A 211 -4.95 -3.37 8.41
CA ALA A 211 -5.23 -3.17 9.83
C ALA A 211 -6.39 -4.06 10.30
N GLY A 212 -6.20 -4.77 11.42
CA GLY A 212 -7.20 -5.69 11.97
C GLY A 212 -7.22 -7.08 11.34
N VAL A 213 -6.30 -7.41 10.44
CA VAL A 213 -6.25 -8.72 9.76
C VAL A 213 -5.01 -9.50 10.19
N CYS A 214 -5.21 -10.77 10.58
CA CYS A 214 -4.14 -11.75 10.81
C CYS A 214 -3.00 -11.25 11.73
N GLY A 215 -3.33 -10.48 12.78
CA GLY A 215 -2.32 -9.98 13.71
C GLY A 215 -1.35 -8.96 13.11
N TYR A 216 -1.66 -8.35 11.96
CA TYR A 216 -0.84 -7.29 11.36
C TYR A 216 -0.76 -6.03 12.25
N GLU A 217 0.44 -5.68 12.68
CA GLU A 217 0.70 -4.57 13.62
C GLU A 217 1.24 -3.28 12.96
N GLY A 218 1.41 -3.28 11.64
CA GLY A 218 2.07 -2.18 10.93
C GLY A 218 3.50 -2.51 10.47
N PRO A 219 4.15 -1.57 9.76
CA PRO A 219 5.55 -1.67 9.35
C PRO A 219 6.54 -1.38 10.50
#